data_AF-A0A0U4WN11-F1
#
_entry.id   AF-A0A0U4WN11-F1
#
_cell.length_a   1.000
_cell.length_b   1.000
_cell.length_c   1.000
_cell.angle_alpha   90.00
_cell.angle_beta   90.00
_cell.angle_gamma   90.00
#
_symmetry.space_group_name_H-M   'P 1'
#
loop_
_entity.id
_entity.type
_entity.pdbx_description
1 polymer ?
#
loop_
_entity_poly.entity_id
_entity_poly.type
_entity_poly.pdbx_seq_one_letter_code
_entity_poly.pdbx_strand_id
1 'polypeptide(L)' 'MLGLLATDVLAGPAAYWRWRSTTDNQEFCTQTPPGPGWIKVAGPFRDLQCREPGSVSLRRWAEPPQQRF' A
#
# COMPACT_ATOMS: atom_id res chain seq x y z
N MET A 1 -26.51 32.38 6.33
CA MET A 1 -25.12 32.01 5.98
C MET A 1 -24.98 30.51 6.20
N LEU A 2 -24.83 29.72 5.14
CA LEU A 2 -24.48 28.31 5.27
C LEU A 2 -22.97 28.24 5.55
N GLY A 3 -22.60 27.88 6.78
CA GLY A 3 -21.20 27.66 7.14
C GLY A 3 -20.78 26.24 6.74
N LEU A 4 -19.78 26.12 5.87
CA LEU A 4 -19.10 24.84 5.63
C LEU A 4 -18.23 24.51 6.84
N LEU A 5 -18.57 23.42 7.55
CA LEU A 5 -17.68 22.80 8.53
C LEU A 5 -16.67 21.92 7.77
N ALA A 6 -15.44 22.41 7.60
CA ALA A 6 -14.34 21.58 7.11
C ALA A 6 -13.79 20.74 8.28
N THR A 7 -13.82 19.42 8.13
CA THR A 7 -13.15 18.48 9.04
C THR A 7 -11.88 17.99 8.37
N ASP A 8 -10.73 18.21 9.01
CA ASP A 8 -9.45 17.70 8.54
C ASP A 8 -9.38 16.18 8.75
N VAL A 9 -9.31 15.43 7.65
CA VAL A 9 -9.01 13.99 7.69
C VAL A 9 -7.49 13.81 7.63
N LEU A 10 -6.90 13.34 8.74
CA LEU A 10 -5.51 12.94 8.78
C LEU A 10 -5.36 11.55 8.16
N ALA A 11 -4.86 11.49 6.92
CA ALA A 11 -4.47 10.24 6.29
C ALA A 11 -3.18 9.69 6.90
N GLY A 12 -3.20 8.44 7.36
CA GLY A 12 -1.99 7.72 7.74
C GLY A 12 -1.08 7.44 6.54
N PRO A 13 0.20 7.07 6.75
CA PRO A 13 1.12 6.74 5.67
C PRO A 13 0.58 5.58 4.83
N ALA A 14 0.56 5.75 3.51
CA ALA A 14 0.15 4.71 2.57
C ALA A 14 1.22 3.62 2.45
N ALA A 15 0.78 2.36 2.39
CA ALA A 15 1.66 1.22 2.15
C ALA A 15 1.81 0.96 0.65
N TYR A 16 3.04 0.79 0.19
CA TYR A 16 3.35 0.39 -1.18
C TYR A 16 3.95 -1.01 -1.20
N TRP A 17 3.70 -1.77 -2.26
CA TRP A 17 4.25 -3.10 -2.44
C TRP A 17 4.95 -3.20 -3.79
N ARG A 18 6.02 -4.00 -3.82
CA ARG A 18 6.66 -4.40 -5.08
C ARG A 18 5.91 -5.61 -5.61
N TRP A 19 5.36 -5.45 -6.80
CA TRP A 19 4.66 -6.49 -7.54
C TRP A 19 5.56 -6.98 -8.65
N ARG A 20 5.54 -8.28 -8.91
CA ARG A 20 6.20 -8.88 -10.06
C ARG A 20 5.17 -9.51 -10.98
N SER A 21 5.27 -9.19 -12.26
CA SER A 21 4.49 -9.80 -13.31
C SER A 21 4.89 -11.26 -13.48
N THR A 22 3.90 -12.14 -13.53
CA THR A 22 4.09 -13.59 -13.70
C THR A 22 4.39 -13.98 -15.14
N THR A 23 4.16 -13.09 -16.11
CA THR A 23 4.35 -13.36 -17.54
C THR A 23 5.73 -12.94 -18.04
N ASP A 24 6.27 -11.83 -17.56
CA ASP A 24 7.51 -11.23 -18.08
C ASP A 24 8.52 -10.81 -16.99
N ASN A 25 8.26 -11.15 -15.72
CA ASN A 25 9.09 -10.82 -14.56
C ASN A 25 9.34 -9.32 -14.34
N GLN A 26 8.60 -8.42 -15.00
CA GLN A 26 8.68 -6.98 -14.73
C GLN A 26 8.24 -6.66 -13.31
N GLU A 27 8.88 -5.68 -12.68
CA GLU A 27 8.52 -5.23 -11.33
C GLU A 27 7.87 -3.84 -11.35
N PHE A 28 6.84 -3.65 -10.53
CA PHE A 28 6.13 -2.39 -10.41
C PHE A 28 5.77 -2.08 -8.96
N CYS A 29 5.93 -0.82 -8.55
CA CYS A 29 5.64 -0.37 -7.19
C CYS A 29 4.28 0.34 -7.14
N THR A 30 3.36 -0.16 -6.34
CA THR A 30 2.01 0.43 -6.18
C THR A 30 1.32 -0.10 -4.91
N GLN A 31 0.30 0.62 -4.45
CA GLN A 31 -0.51 0.23 -3.29
C GLN A 31 -1.42 -0.97 -3.59
N THR A 32 -1.93 -1.10 -4.80
CA THR A 32 -2.86 -2.19 -5.17
C THR A 32 -2.28 -3.03 -6.30
N PRO A 33 -2.67 -4.31 -6.45
CA PRO A 33 -2.21 -5.12 -7.56
C PRO A 33 -2.47 -4.40 -8.90
N PRO A 34 -1.50 -4.32 -9.82
CA PRO A 34 -1.70 -3.68 -11.13
C PRO A 34 -2.79 -4.33 -11.97
N GLY A 35 -3.05 -5.62 -11.73
CA GLY A 35 -4.07 -6.42 -12.39
C GLY A 35 -3.87 -7.92 -12.11
N PRO A 36 -4.63 -8.79 -12.79
CA PRO A 36 -4.38 -10.22 -12.78
C PRO A 36 -2.95 -10.56 -13.24
N GLY A 37 -2.38 -11.63 -12.70
CA GLY A 37 -1.03 -12.06 -13.08
C GLY A 37 0.12 -11.28 -12.43
N TRP A 38 -0.16 -10.51 -11.37
CA TRP A 38 0.87 -9.85 -10.55
C TRP A 38 0.92 -10.47 -9.16
N ILE A 39 2.12 -10.80 -8.70
CA ILE A 39 2.36 -11.34 -7.35
C ILE A 39 3.11 -10.33 -6.50
N LYS A 40 2.73 -10.24 -5.22
CA LYS A 40 3.43 -9.39 -4.24
C LYS A 40 4.74 -10.06 -3.87
N VAL A 41 5.87 -9.39 -4.11
CA VAL A 41 7.22 -9.95 -3.86
C VAL A 41 8.00 -9.21 -2.77
N ALA A 42 7.64 -7.98 -2.44
CA ALA A 42 8.25 -7.25 -1.32
C ALA A 42 7.32 -6.15 -0.78
N GLY A 43 7.67 -5.65 0.42
CA GLY A 43 6.99 -4.55 1.09
C GLY A 43 6.43 -4.95 2.47
N PRO A 44 5.71 -4.03 3.14
CA PRO A 44 5.35 -2.69 2.66
C PRO A 44 6.51 -1.70 2.68
N PHE A 45 6.48 -0.77 1.73
CA PHE A 45 7.34 0.41 1.61
C PHE A 45 6.56 1.67 1.93
N ARG A 46 7.26 2.73 2.31
CA ARG A 46 6.65 4.02 2.67
C ARG A 46 6.69 5.06 1.55
N ASP A 47 7.32 4.73 0.43
CA ASP A 47 7.51 5.61 -0.72
C ASP A 47 7.00 4.96 -2.03
N LEU A 48 6.68 5.83 -2.98
CA LEU A 48 6.13 5.47 -4.30
C LEU A 48 7.08 4.63 -5.17
N GLN A 49 8.38 4.62 -4.87
CA GLN A 49 9.38 3.89 -5.64
C GLN A 49 9.85 2.60 -4.94
N CYS A 50 9.26 2.24 -3.80
CA CYS A 50 9.62 1.06 -3.04
C CYS A 50 11.12 1.02 -2.66
N ARG A 51 11.68 2.17 -2.25
CA ARG A 51 13.09 2.31 -1.85
C ARG A 51 13.29 2.24 -0.34
N GLU A 52 12.35 2.76 0.43
CA GLU A 52 12.41 2.83 1.89
C GLU A 52 11.45 1.82 2.54
N PRO A 53 11.96 0.90 3.39
CA PRO A 53 11.10 -0.01 4.13
C PRO A 53 10.05 0.73 4.96
N GLY A 54 8.86 0.16 5.03
CA GLY A 54 7.81 0.64 5.92
C GLY A 54 8.20 0.57 7.39
N SER A 55 7.67 1.50 8.19
CA SER A 55 7.81 1.47 9.65
C SER A 55 7.13 0.24 10.26
N VAL A 56 7.47 -0.10 11.52
CA VAL A 56 6.78 -1.18 12.26
C VAL A 56 5.27 -0.94 12.30
N SER A 57 4.85 0.31 12.52
CA SER A 57 3.44 0.69 12.51
C SER A 57 2.82 0.44 11.13
N LEU A 58 3.47 0.87 10.04
CA LEU A 58 2.96 0.65 8.68
C LEU A 58 2.81 -0.84 8.38
N ARG A 59 3.77 -1.68 8.77
CA ARG A 59 3.68 -3.14 8.62
C ARG A 59 2.45 -3.71 9.32
N ARG A 60 2.22 -3.33 10.57
CA ARG A 60 1.07 -3.77 11.36
C ARG A 60 -0.28 -3.40 10.72
N TRP A 61 -0.37 -2.20 10.14
CA TRP A 61 -1.60 -1.73 9.50
C TRP A 61 -1.81 -2.26 8.08
N ALA A 62 -0.73 -2.57 7.37
CA ALA A 62 -0.75 -3.01 5.97
C ALA A 62 -1.06 -4.51 5.81
N GLU A 63 -0.87 -5.30 6.87
CA GLU A 63 -1.28 -6.70 6.90
C GLU A 63 -2.82 -6.73 7.03
N PRO A 64 -3.56 -7.34 6.08
CA PRO A 64 -5.01 -7.45 6.23
C PRO A 64 -5.29 -8.15 7.56
N PRO A 65 -6.20 -7.66 8.41
CA PRO A 65 -6.59 -8.40 9.60
C PRO A 65 -7.12 -9.74 9.09
N GLN A 66 -6.33 -10.80 9.30
CA GLN A 66 -6.68 -12.15 8.89
C GLN A 66 -8.05 -12.40 9.48
N GLN A 67 -9.02 -12.56 8.58
CA GLN A 67 -10.46 -12.57 8.85
C GLN A 67 -10.70 -13.50 10.05
N ARG A 68 -10.82 -12.90 11.24
CA ARG A 68 -11.14 -13.60 12.47
C ARG A 68 -12.58 -14.04 12.30
N PHE A 69 -12.76 -15.28 11.87
CA PHE A 69 -14.00 -16.00 12.02
C PHE A 69 -14.11 -16.51 13.46
#